data_AF-A0A3D3XIW7-F1
#
_entry.id   AF-A0A3D3XIW7-F1
#
_cell.length_a   1.000
_cell.length_b   1.000
_cell.length_c   1.000
_cell.angle_alpha   90.00
_cell.angle_beta   90.00
_cell.angle_gamma   90.00
#
_symmetry.space_group_name_H-M   'P 1'
#
loop_
_entity.id
_entity.type
_entity.pdbx_description
1 polymer ?
#
loop_
_entity_poly.entity_id
_entity_poly.type
_entity_poly.pdbx_seq_one_letter_code
_entity_poly.pdbx_strand_id
1 'polypeptide(L)'
;MSDLHFDSSQFRQFFRLLQLQDRAAVIELRALAFGGQTRNTYSGYFDDEEAFATSAQDAAKNSGGVYCTVNVLNPQLLCRSANRAKPYAPLTTSDADISRRRYLPIDLDAIRPSGTSSSEKQHQAAIQKSREIFKFIRNKGLPEPIVIDSGNGAHLLMPFDEPNDQNAKNMAQNILKTLADQFNDEWVKVDESVFNAARIMRLPGSMNRKGDHLPKYPHRLCQILSIPEPLKSHAKVALLSEEAA
;
A
#
# COMPACT_ATOMS: atom_id res chain seq x y z
N MET A 1 -10.55 22.19 13.45
CA MET A 1 -10.87 21.04 12.58
C MET A 1 -10.02 19.90 13.10
N SER A 2 -10.61 18.81 13.58
CA SER A 2 -9.85 17.75 14.26
C SER A 2 -8.73 17.25 13.37
N ASP A 3 -7.48 17.37 13.83
CA ASP A 3 -6.28 16.82 13.20
C ASP A 3 -6.41 15.29 13.13
N LEU A 4 -7.13 14.80 12.13
CA LEU A 4 -7.21 13.38 11.83
C LEU A 4 -5.84 12.97 11.29
N HIS A 5 -4.97 12.57 12.21
CA HIS A 5 -3.67 11.96 11.91
C HIS A 5 -3.81 10.67 11.08
N PHE A 6 -5.00 10.09 11.03
CA PHE A 6 -5.36 8.89 10.28
C PHE A 6 -6.89 8.80 10.05
N ASP A 7 -7.30 7.89 9.17
CA ASP A 7 -8.67 7.43 8.92
C ASP A 7 -8.71 5.91 9.06
N SER A 8 -9.29 5.43 10.16
CA SER A 8 -9.31 4.01 10.49
C SER A 8 -10.31 3.20 9.65
N SER A 9 -11.26 3.85 8.98
CA SER A 9 -12.18 3.18 8.06
C SER A 9 -11.43 2.66 6.83
N GLN A 10 -10.45 3.43 6.34
CA GLN A 10 -9.60 3.02 5.22
C GLN A 10 -8.58 1.95 5.59
N PHE A 11 -8.10 1.89 6.84
CA PHE A 11 -7.30 0.75 7.30
C PHE A 11 -8.05 -0.56 7.11
N ARG A 12 -9.32 -0.59 7.56
CA ARG A 12 -10.18 -1.78 7.46
C ARG A 12 -10.54 -2.09 6.02
N GLN A 13 -10.97 -1.07 5.26
CA GLN A 13 -11.29 -1.25 3.84
C GLN A 13 -10.11 -1.84 3.06
N PHE A 14 -8.91 -1.31 3.28
CA PHE A 14 -7.72 -1.81 2.60
C PHE A 14 -7.33 -3.21 3.07
N PHE A 15 -7.39 -3.49 4.37
CA PHE A 15 -7.15 -4.84 4.90
C PHE A 15 -8.02 -5.91 4.22
N ARG A 16 -9.33 -5.65 4.07
CA ARG A 16 -10.24 -6.56 3.37
C ARG A 16 -9.91 -6.72 1.88
N LEU A 17 -9.49 -5.65 1.21
CA LEU A 17 -9.03 -5.69 -0.19
C LEU A 17 -7.75 -6.52 -0.37
N LEU A 18 -6.90 -6.60 0.66
CA LEU A 18 -5.73 -7.46 0.65
C LEU A 18 -6.09 -8.92 0.88
N GLN A 19 -6.99 -9.21 1.83
CA GLN A 19 -7.45 -10.58 2.12
C GLN A 19 -8.35 -11.16 1.03
N LEU A 20 -9.16 -10.35 0.35
CA LEU A 20 -10.22 -10.79 -0.58
C LEU A 20 -11.13 -11.86 0.05
N GLN A 21 -11.58 -11.62 1.29
CA GLN A 21 -12.40 -12.54 2.11
C GLN A 21 -11.71 -13.82 2.62
N ASP A 22 -10.45 -14.07 2.26
CA ASP A 22 -9.66 -15.13 2.90
C ASP A 22 -9.28 -14.70 4.32
N ARG A 23 -10.03 -15.19 5.31
CA ARG A 23 -9.81 -14.87 6.73
C ARG A 23 -8.51 -15.44 7.28
N ALA A 24 -7.87 -16.38 6.60
CA ALA A 24 -6.57 -16.92 6.99
C ALA A 24 -5.40 -16.13 6.35
N ALA A 25 -5.69 -15.20 5.43
CA ALA A 25 -4.67 -14.40 4.79
C ALA A 25 -4.04 -13.42 5.79
N VAL A 26 -2.72 -13.54 5.96
CA VAL A 26 -1.93 -12.74 6.88
C VAL A 26 -1.36 -11.52 6.18
N ILE A 27 -1.54 -10.35 6.79
CA ILE A 27 -0.98 -9.07 6.31
C ILE A 27 0.08 -8.59 7.32
N GLU A 28 1.27 -8.21 6.84
CA GLU A 28 2.24 -7.52 7.67
C GLU A 28 1.94 -6.01 7.68
N LEU A 29 1.85 -5.41 8.87
CA LEU A 29 1.94 -3.95 9.06
C LEU A 29 3.40 -3.58 9.34
N ARG A 30 3.90 -2.49 8.74
CA ARG A 30 5.24 -1.96 9.01
C ARG A 30 5.25 -0.44 9.12
N ALA A 31 5.96 0.09 10.10
CA ALA A 31 6.31 1.50 10.18
C ALA A 31 7.82 1.66 10.43
N LEU A 32 8.43 2.58 9.69
CA LEU A 32 9.87 2.82 9.73
C LEU A 32 10.17 4.00 10.66
N ALA A 33 11.35 3.96 11.29
CA ALA A 33 11.81 4.99 12.23
C ALA A 33 10.75 5.33 13.30
N PHE A 34 10.13 4.30 13.88
CA PHE A 34 9.06 4.44 14.85
C PHE A 34 9.54 5.22 16.09
N GLY A 35 8.72 6.16 16.57
CA GLY A 35 9.08 7.09 17.64
C GLY A 35 10.22 8.04 17.28
N GLY A 36 10.49 8.27 15.99
CA GLY A 36 11.60 9.10 15.51
C GLY A 36 12.97 8.44 15.62
N GLN A 37 13.06 7.15 15.94
CA GLN A 37 14.32 6.46 16.22
C GLN A 37 14.79 5.67 15.00
N THR A 38 16.00 5.98 14.50
CA THR A 38 16.60 5.21 13.40
C THR A 38 16.74 3.74 13.77
N ARG A 39 16.55 2.83 12.80
CA ARG A 39 16.55 1.36 12.98
C ARG A 39 15.43 0.81 13.88
N ASN A 40 14.50 1.64 14.36
CA ASN A 40 13.30 1.17 15.03
C ASN A 40 12.21 0.85 14.00
N THR A 41 12.14 -0.41 13.56
CA THR A 41 11.03 -0.90 12.74
C THR A 41 9.93 -1.41 13.65
N TYR A 42 8.76 -0.79 13.57
CA TYR A 42 7.54 -1.30 14.18
C TYR A 42 6.83 -2.23 13.21
N SER A 43 6.66 -3.50 13.56
CA SER A 43 6.04 -4.48 12.65
C SER A 43 5.22 -5.52 13.40
N GLY A 44 4.17 -6.02 12.75
CA GLY A 44 3.24 -7.02 13.25
C GLY A 44 2.55 -7.77 12.10
N TYR A 45 1.91 -8.90 12.41
CA TYR A 45 1.27 -9.78 11.43
C TYR A 45 -0.18 -10.02 11.85
N PHE A 46 -1.11 -9.88 10.90
CA PHE A 46 -2.52 -9.77 11.21
C PHE A 46 -3.38 -10.60 10.27
N ASP A 47 -4.25 -11.41 10.85
CA ASP A 47 -5.43 -12.00 10.21
C ASP A 47 -6.74 -11.42 10.81
N ASP A 48 -6.64 -10.69 11.92
CA ASP A 48 -7.73 -9.94 12.55
C ASP A 48 -7.73 -8.45 12.15
N GLU A 49 -8.87 -7.99 11.62
CA GLU A 49 -9.05 -6.63 11.11
C GLU A 49 -8.95 -5.55 12.20
N GLU A 50 -9.52 -5.79 13.37
CA GLU A 50 -9.57 -4.80 14.46
C GLU A 50 -8.19 -4.63 15.10
N ALA A 51 -7.45 -5.72 15.27
CA ALA A 51 -6.07 -5.72 15.73
C ALA A 51 -5.15 -5.01 14.73
N PHE A 52 -5.35 -5.25 13.42
CA PHE A 52 -4.62 -4.54 12.36
C PHE A 52 -4.87 -3.04 12.44
N ALA A 53 -6.15 -2.63 12.49
CA ALA A 53 -6.51 -1.23 12.54
C ALA A 53 -6.04 -0.53 13.81
N THR A 54 -6.06 -1.22 14.96
CA THR A 54 -5.54 -0.68 16.24
C THR A 54 -4.04 -0.45 16.16
N SER A 55 -3.28 -1.42 15.63
CA SER A 55 -1.83 -1.29 15.46
C SER A 55 -1.47 -0.23 14.41
N ALA A 56 -2.26 -0.11 13.34
CA ALA A 56 -2.10 0.93 12.32
C ALA A 56 -2.31 2.34 12.89
N GLN A 57 -3.26 2.52 13.82
CA GLN A 57 -3.46 3.80 14.51
C GLN A 57 -2.26 4.18 15.37
N ASP A 58 -1.70 3.23 16.13
CA ASP A 58 -0.49 3.45 16.92
C ASP A 58 0.71 3.82 16.02
N ALA A 59 0.89 3.08 14.92
CA ALA A 59 1.88 3.38 13.90
C ALA A 59 1.71 4.78 13.29
N ALA A 60 0.47 5.18 12.96
CA ALA A 60 0.19 6.47 12.34
C ALA A 60 0.41 7.65 13.31
N LYS A 61 0.29 7.45 14.61
CA LYS A 61 0.63 8.46 15.62
C LYS A 61 2.15 8.63 15.75
N ASN A 62 2.89 7.54 15.70
CA ASN A 62 4.29 7.50 16.11
C ASN A 62 5.32 7.39 14.98
N SER A 63 4.91 7.45 13.70
CA SER A 63 5.83 7.35 12.57
C SER A 63 5.55 8.38 11.49
N GLY A 64 6.53 8.59 10.60
CA GLY A 64 6.35 9.40 9.42
C GLY A 64 5.53 8.72 8.32
N GLY A 65 5.21 7.44 8.50
CA GLY A 65 4.57 6.67 7.46
C GLY A 65 4.35 5.20 7.81
N VAL A 66 3.13 4.73 7.52
CA VAL A 66 2.70 3.34 7.76
C VAL A 66 2.57 2.61 6.44
N TYR A 67 2.97 1.35 6.41
CA TYR A 67 2.99 0.51 5.23
C TYR A 67 2.42 -0.89 5.55
N CYS A 68 2.07 -1.63 4.52
CA CYS A 68 1.77 -3.05 4.63
C CYS A 68 2.18 -3.82 3.38
N THR A 69 2.33 -5.13 3.51
CA THR A 69 2.52 -6.05 2.37
C THR A 69 1.24 -6.16 1.56
N VAL A 70 1.35 -6.23 0.23
CA VAL A 70 0.17 -6.36 -0.65
C VAL A 70 -0.03 -7.76 -1.23
N ASN A 71 0.97 -8.63 -1.12
CA ASN A 71 0.94 -9.98 -1.65
C ASN A 71 0.60 -11.01 -0.56
N VAL A 72 0.31 -12.25 -0.98
CA VAL A 72 -0.10 -13.32 -0.06
C VAL A 72 1.13 -13.89 0.62
N LEU A 73 1.17 -13.80 1.95
CA LEU A 73 2.23 -14.34 2.79
C LEU A 73 2.01 -15.84 3.05
N ASN A 74 3.07 -16.55 3.43
CA ASN A 74 2.94 -17.82 4.12
C ASN A 74 2.20 -17.59 5.46
N PRO A 75 1.04 -18.25 5.72
CA PRO A 75 0.24 -18.02 6.93
C PRO A 75 1.01 -18.25 8.25
N GLN A 76 2.05 -19.09 8.25
CA GLN A 76 2.89 -19.33 9.43
C GLN A 76 3.58 -18.05 9.95
N LEU A 77 3.71 -17.02 9.11
CA LEU A 77 4.28 -15.74 9.51
C LEU A 77 3.47 -15.04 10.61
N LEU A 78 2.19 -15.38 10.78
CA LEU A 78 1.39 -14.89 11.91
C LEU A 78 2.09 -15.14 13.25
N CYS A 79 2.81 -16.26 13.39
CA CYS A 79 3.55 -16.59 14.61
C CYS A 79 4.66 -15.59 14.98
N ARG A 80 5.16 -14.78 14.04
CA ARG A 80 6.21 -13.78 14.31
C ARG A 80 5.72 -12.69 15.26
N SER A 81 4.44 -12.30 15.15
CA SER A 81 3.79 -11.32 16.03
C SER A 81 2.26 -11.29 15.80
N ALA A 82 1.58 -12.36 16.20
CA ALA A 82 0.14 -12.55 15.92
C ALA A 82 -0.71 -11.41 16.50
N ASN A 83 -1.44 -10.73 15.61
CA ASN A 83 -2.43 -9.68 15.90
C ASN A 83 -1.93 -8.58 16.83
N ARG A 84 -0.63 -8.26 16.71
CA ARG A 84 0.02 -7.14 17.40
C ARG A 84 1.27 -6.72 16.66
N ALA A 85 1.59 -5.44 16.68
CA ALA A 85 2.88 -4.95 16.24
C ALA A 85 3.76 -4.57 17.43
N LYS A 86 5.08 -4.65 17.23
CA LYS A 86 6.09 -4.30 18.26
C LYS A 86 7.21 -3.46 17.67
N PRO A 87 7.78 -2.50 18.42
CA PRO A 87 8.98 -1.78 18.00
C PRO A 87 10.18 -2.74 17.93
N TYR A 88 11.24 -2.32 17.24
CA TYR A 88 12.47 -3.10 17.06
C TYR A 88 12.22 -4.54 16.59
N ALA A 89 11.28 -4.72 15.66
CA ALA A 89 10.98 -6.03 15.11
C ALA A 89 12.23 -6.61 14.43
N PRO A 90 12.72 -7.79 14.87
CA PRO A 90 13.99 -8.35 14.39
C PRO A 90 13.88 -8.97 13.00
N LEU A 91 12.67 -9.37 12.61
CA LEU A 91 12.37 -9.99 11.33
C LEU A 91 11.12 -9.34 10.73
N THR A 92 11.15 -9.18 9.43
CA THR A 92 10.02 -8.69 8.62
C THR A 92 9.89 -9.56 7.37
N THR A 93 8.77 -9.46 6.65
CA THR A 93 8.52 -10.29 5.46
C THR A 93 9.60 -10.07 4.40
N SER A 94 10.14 -11.18 3.91
CA SER A 94 11.08 -11.25 2.80
C SER A 94 10.40 -11.83 1.55
N ASP A 95 11.03 -11.71 0.38
CA ASP A 95 10.45 -12.24 -0.86
C ASP A 95 10.19 -13.76 -0.80
N ALA A 96 11.00 -14.51 -0.04
CA ALA A 96 10.84 -15.96 0.13
C ALA A 96 9.63 -16.34 1.01
N ASP A 97 9.10 -15.39 1.77
CA ASP A 97 7.92 -15.60 2.60
C ASP A 97 6.60 -15.45 1.82
N ILE A 98 6.66 -15.02 0.55
CA ILE A 98 5.48 -14.77 -0.28
C ILE A 98 5.09 -16.06 -1.02
N SER A 99 3.83 -16.48 -0.88
CA SER A 99 3.28 -17.64 -1.57
C SER A 99 2.69 -17.28 -2.93
N ARG A 100 2.08 -16.09 -3.05
CA ARG A 100 1.42 -15.63 -4.28
C ARG A 100 1.50 -14.12 -4.46
N ARG A 101 1.79 -13.69 -5.69
CA ARG A 101 1.90 -12.30 -6.10
C ARG A 101 0.52 -11.81 -6.56
N ARG A 102 -0.32 -11.44 -5.59
CA ARG A 102 -1.71 -11.01 -5.82
C ARG A 102 -1.79 -9.69 -6.59
N TYR A 103 -0.97 -8.71 -6.21
CA TYR A 103 -0.94 -7.40 -6.84
C TYR A 103 0.46 -7.09 -7.36
N LEU A 104 0.53 -6.40 -8.50
CA LEU A 104 1.71 -5.69 -8.95
C LEU A 104 1.54 -4.21 -8.58
N PRO A 105 2.33 -3.68 -7.63
CA PRO A 105 2.36 -2.26 -7.37
C PRO A 105 2.95 -1.50 -8.56
N ILE A 106 2.31 -0.40 -8.93
CA ILE A 106 2.84 0.63 -9.82
C ILE A 106 2.91 1.90 -8.98
N ASP A 107 4.11 2.31 -8.59
CA ASP A 107 4.34 3.47 -7.73
C ASP A 107 4.77 4.66 -8.57
N LEU A 108 4.02 5.77 -8.46
CA LEU A 108 4.23 7.00 -9.21
C LEU A 108 4.73 8.08 -8.26
N ASP A 109 6.03 8.37 -8.35
CA ASP A 109 6.71 9.37 -7.54
C ASP A 109 6.82 10.69 -8.30
N ALA A 110 6.33 11.77 -7.69
CA ALA A 110 6.62 13.09 -8.20
C ALA A 110 8.12 13.42 -8.05
N ILE A 111 8.74 13.97 -9.09
CA ILE A 111 10.16 14.35 -9.10
C ILE A 111 10.37 15.55 -8.18
N ARG A 112 11.19 15.35 -7.14
CA ARG A 112 11.45 16.32 -6.07
C ARG A 112 12.68 15.92 -5.23
N PRO A 113 13.24 16.84 -4.42
CA PRO A 113 14.32 16.50 -3.50
C PRO A 113 13.91 15.41 -2.49
N SER A 114 14.84 14.49 -2.21
CA SER A 114 14.62 13.43 -1.21
C SER A 114 14.31 13.99 0.17
N GLY A 115 13.52 13.26 0.96
CA GLY A 115 13.15 13.64 2.33
C GLY A 115 12.10 14.74 2.46
N THR A 116 11.56 15.28 1.37
CA THR A 116 10.53 16.35 1.40
C THR A 116 9.11 15.79 1.23
N SER A 117 8.08 16.63 1.22
CA SER A 117 6.75 16.34 0.65
C SER A 117 6.56 17.02 -0.72
N SER A 118 5.61 16.53 -1.53
CA SER A 118 5.30 17.12 -2.83
C SER A 118 4.49 18.40 -2.67
N SER A 119 4.77 19.38 -3.54
CA SER A 119 3.89 20.52 -3.74
C SER A 119 2.55 20.11 -4.35
N GLU A 120 1.58 21.02 -4.36
CA GLU A 120 0.28 20.77 -5.02
C GLU A 120 0.43 20.44 -6.50
N LYS A 121 1.26 21.20 -7.23
CA LYS A 121 1.50 20.95 -8.67
C LYS A 121 2.11 19.57 -8.92
N GLN A 122 3.10 19.18 -8.10
CA GLN A 122 3.76 17.87 -8.19
C GLN A 122 2.79 16.73 -7.87
N HIS A 123 1.98 16.89 -6.81
CA HIS A 123 0.96 15.92 -6.42
C HIS A 123 -0.07 15.72 -7.52
N GLN A 124 -0.66 16.82 -8.04
CA GLN A 124 -1.64 16.75 -9.12
C GLN A 124 -1.07 16.12 -10.40
N ALA A 125 0.21 16.35 -10.73
CA ALA A 125 0.86 15.69 -11.85
C ALA A 125 0.89 14.16 -11.67
N ALA A 126 1.24 13.66 -10.49
CA ALA A 126 1.23 12.23 -10.19
C ALA A 126 -0.18 11.61 -10.25
N ILE A 127 -1.20 12.31 -9.73
CA ILE A 127 -2.59 11.88 -9.79
C ILE A 127 -3.10 11.86 -11.24
N GLN A 128 -2.71 12.84 -12.06
CA GLN A 128 -3.08 12.86 -13.46
C GLN A 128 -2.40 11.72 -14.23
N LYS A 129 -1.11 11.45 -13.94
CA LYS A 129 -0.37 10.34 -14.52
C LYS A 129 -0.99 8.98 -14.17
N SER A 130 -1.48 8.82 -12.95
CA SER A 130 -2.16 7.57 -12.54
C SER A 130 -3.43 7.32 -13.38
N ARG A 131 -4.18 8.37 -13.73
CA ARG A 131 -5.35 8.26 -14.61
C ARG A 131 -4.97 7.89 -16.04
N GLU A 132 -3.85 8.39 -16.56
CA GLU A 132 -3.32 8.03 -17.88
C GLU A 132 -2.94 6.55 -17.94
N ILE A 133 -2.17 6.08 -16.94
CA ILE A 133 -1.77 4.68 -16.82
C ILE A 133 -2.99 3.78 -16.62
N PHE A 134 -3.95 4.17 -15.78
CA PHE A 134 -5.20 3.44 -15.59
C PHE A 134 -5.95 3.23 -16.92
N LYS A 135 -6.11 4.29 -17.72
CA LYS A 135 -6.75 4.20 -19.04
C LYS A 135 -5.98 3.28 -19.98
N PHE A 136 -4.65 3.34 -19.95
CA PHE A 136 -3.80 2.45 -20.73
C PHE A 136 -4.00 0.98 -20.35
N ILE A 137 -3.97 0.66 -19.05
CA ILE A 137 -4.21 -0.70 -18.53
C ILE A 137 -5.58 -1.21 -18.99
N ARG A 138 -6.64 -0.41 -18.81
CA ARG A 138 -7.99 -0.74 -19.29
C ARG A 138 -8.03 -1.00 -20.80
N ASN A 139 -7.43 -0.12 -21.60
CA ASN A 139 -7.44 -0.25 -23.06
C ASN A 139 -6.65 -1.46 -23.57
N LYS A 140 -5.69 -1.95 -22.78
CA LYS A 140 -4.97 -3.20 -23.05
C LYS A 140 -5.73 -4.45 -22.63
N GLY A 141 -6.93 -4.31 -22.05
CA GLY A 141 -7.70 -5.43 -21.52
C GLY A 141 -7.08 -6.07 -20.28
N LEU A 142 -6.15 -5.37 -19.62
CA LEU A 142 -5.53 -5.83 -18.38
C LEU A 142 -6.46 -5.55 -17.18
N PRO A 143 -6.30 -6.31 -16.08
CA PRO A 143 -7.11 -6.10 -14.88
C PRO A 143 -7.02 -4.66 -14.35
N GLU A 144 -8.18 -4.04 -14.12
CA GLU A 144 -8.22 -2.66 -13.61
C GLU A 144 -7.64 -2.57 -12.19
N PRO A 145 -6.76 -1.59 -11.91
CA PRO A 145 -6.12 -1.48 -10.60
C PRO A 145 -6.97 -0.73 -9.57
N ILE A 146 -6.70 -0.97 -8.29
CA ILE A 146 -7.09 -0.04 -7.22
C ILE A 146 -6.22 1.21 -7.36
N VAL A 147 -6.81 2.40 -7.34
CA VAL A 147 -6.07 3.66 -7.41
C VAL A 147 -6.01 4.31 -6.04
N ILE A 148 -4.81 4.69 -5.61
CA ILE A 148 -4.53 5.23 -4.29
C ILE A 148 -3.74 6.52 -4.45
N ASP A 149 -4.18 7.59 -3.80
CA ASP A 149 -3.34 8.77 -3.52
C ASP A 149 -2.38 8.39 -2.39
N SER A 150 -1.07 8.42 -2.63
CA SER A 150 -0.10 8.08 -1.58
C SER A 150 0.17 9.23 -0.60
N GLY A 151 -0.38 10.40 -0.87
CA GLY A 151 -0.14 11.69 -0.21
C GLY A 151 0.99 12.51 -0.84
N ASN A 152 1.91 11.86 -1.57
CA ASN A 152 3.05 12.52 -2.24
C ASN A 152 3.16 12.16 -3.74
N GLY A 153 2.28 11.27 -4.21
CA GLY A 153 2.32 10.61 -5.50
C GLY A 153 1.06 9.76 -5.65
N ALA A 154 1.11 8.70 -6.44
CA ALA A 154 0.00 7.77 -6.61
C ALA A 154 0.46 6.32 -6.66
N HIS A 155 -0.34 5.41 -6.13
CA HIS A 155 -0.16 3.98 -6.37
C HIS A 155 -1.29 3.44 -7.23
N LEU A 156 -0.97 2.52 -8.13
CA LEU A 156 -1.94 1.62 -8.72
C LEU A 156 -1.60 0.20 -8.27
N LEU A 157 -2.56 -0.50 -7.65
CA LEU A 157 -2.41 -1.92 -7.33
C LEU A 157 -3.14 -2.72 -8.39
N MET A 158 -2.40 -3.12 -9.42
CA MET A 158 -2.94 -3.91 -10.52
C MET A 158 -3.06 -5.38 -10.08
N PRO A 159 -4.25 -6.00 -10.18
CA PRO A 159 -4.36 -7.45 -9.99
C PRO A 159 -3.38 -8.18 -10.92
N PHE A 160 -2.61 -9.10 -10.34
CA PHE A 160 -1.54 -9.82 -11.02
C PHE A 160 -1.73 -11.34 -10.92
N ASP A 161 -2.03 -11.83 -9.70
CA ASP A 161 -2.45 -13.20 -9.43
C ASP A 161 -1.52 -14.32 -9.96
N GLU A 162 -0.21 -14.15 -9.75
CA GLU A 162 0.83 -15.09 -10.21
C GLU A 162 1.49 -15.86 -9.05
N PRO A 163 2.05 -17.06 -9.28
CA PRO A 163 2.92 -17.72 -8.29
C PRO A 163 4.17 -16.86 -8.00
N ASN A 164 4.80 -17.09 -6.86
CA ASN A 164 6.04 -16.39 -6.52
C ASN A 164 7.27 -17.12 -7.10
N ASP A 165 7.46 -17.03 -8.41
CA ASP A 165 8.60 -17.61 -9.11
C ASP A 165 9.40 -16.58 -9.92
N GLN A 166 10.47 -17.04 -10.57
CA GLN A 166 11.34 -16.18 -11.38
C GLN A 166 10.63 -15.65 -12.63
N ASN A 167 9.67 -16.39 -13.19
CA ASN A 167 8.92 -15.96 -14.36
C ASN A 167 8.00 -14.78 -14.03
N ALA A 168 7.22 -14.90 -12.96
CA ALA A 168 6.36 -13.83 -12.46
C ALA A 168 7.18 -12.58 -12.05
N LYS A 169 8.38 -12.78 -11.48
CA LYS A 169 9.32 -11.69 -11.20
C LYS A 169 9.76 -10.96 -12.47
N ASN A 170 10.19 -11.69 -13.50
CA ASN A 170 10.62 -11.11 -14.77
C ASN A 170 9.46 -10.37 -15.47
N MET A 171 8.26 -10.94 -15.43
CA MET A 171 7.06 -10.31 -15.98
C MET A 171 6.74 -9.00 -15.27
N ALA A 172 6.77 -8.97 -13.92
CA ALA A 172 6.58 -7.75 -13.15
C ALA A 172 7.62 -6.66 -13.49
N GLN A 173 8.90 -7.05 -13.61
CA GLN A 173 9.97 -6.13 -14.03
C GLN A 173 9.71 -5.54 -15.43
N ASN A 174 9.36 -6.39 -16.39
CA ASN A 174 9.11 -5.96 -17.76
C ASN A 174 7.88 -5.04 -17.87
N ILE A 175 6.82 -5.32 -17.11
CA ILE A 175 5.64 -4.46 -17.04
C ILE A 175 6.04 -3.08 -16.50
N LEU A 176 6.73 -3.01 -15.36
CA LEU A 176 7.12 -1.72 -14.76
C LEU A 176 8.07 -0.94 -15.66
N LYS A 177 9.05 -1.62 -16.29
CA LYS A 177 9.95 -1.00 -17.26
C LYS A 177 9.18 -0.43 -18.47
N THR A 178 8.24 -1.18 -19.02
CA THR A 178 7.41 -0.72 -20.15
C THR A 178 6.58 0.51 -19.77
N LEU A 179 5.99 0.51 -18.56
CA LEU A 179 5.26 1.65 -18.05
C LEU A 179 6.20 2.85 -17.83
N ALA A 180 7.37 2.63 -17.26
CA ALA A 180 8.38 3.68 -17.06
C ALA A 180 8.84 4.30 -18.40
N ASP A 181 9.17 3.48 -19.39
CA ASP A 181 9.57 3.92 -20.73
C ASP A 181 8.49 4.78 -21.40
N GLN A 182 7.22 4.46 -21.17
CA GLN A 182 6.09 5.14 -21.81
C GLN A 182 5.59 6.39 -21.05
N PHE A 183 5.67 6.38 -19.71
CA PHE A 183 4.96 7.34 -18.87
C PHE A 183 5.84 8.22 -17.99
N ASN A 184 7.14 7.93 -17.88
CA ASN A 184 8.07 8.83 -17.21
C ASN A 184 8.16 10.18 -17.94
N ASP A 185 8.14 11.27 -17.18
CA ASP A 185 8.31 12.62 -17.71
C ASP A 185 9.13 13.50 -16.73
N GLU A 186 9.14 14.82 -16.94
CA GLU A 186 9.84 15.77 -16.08
C GLU A 186 9.15 16.01 -14.72
N TRP A 187 7.94 15.50 -14.52
CA TRP A 187 7.17 15.66 -13.28
C TRP A 187 7.05 14.37 -12.48
N VAL A 188 6.97 13.22 -13.13
CA VAL A 188 6.60 11.94 -12.50
C VAL A 188 7.49 10.81 -13.01
N LYS A 189 7.90 9.94 -12.08
CA LYS A 189 8.56 8.66 -12.37
C LYS A 189 7.72 7.49 -11.91
N VAL A 190 7.64 6.46 -12.73
CA VAL A 190 7.25 5.12 -12.34
C VAL A 190 8.45 4.47 -11.63
N ASP A 191 8.31 4.05 -10.38
CA ASP A 191 9.39 3.34 -9.67
C ASP A 191 9.48 1.91 -10.20
N GLU A 192 10.51 1.65 -11.01
CA GLU A 192 10.78 0.33 -11.57
C GLU A 192 11.24 -0.68 -10.52
N SER A 193 11.64 -0.25 -9.32
CA SER A 193 12.22 -1.13 -8.29
C SER A 193 11.18 -1.89 -7.47
N VAL A 194 9.90 -1.56 -7.59
CA VAL A 194 8.81 -2.13 -6.77
C VAL A 194 8.40 -3.56 -7.17
N PHE A 195 9.10 -4.19 -8.12
CA PHE A 195 8.80 -5.54 -8.61
C PHE A 195 9.03 -6.67 -7.60
N ASN A 196 9.68 -6.45 -6.46
CA ASN A 196 9.97 -7.56 -5.54
C ASN A 196 8.69 -8.04 -4.82
N ALA A 197 8.63 -9.32 -4.47
CA ALA A 197 7.39 -9.95 -4.01
C ALA A 197 6.90 -9.42 -2.65
N ALA A 198 7.82 -9.14 -1.72
CA ALA A 198 7.51 -8.62 -0.39
C ALA A 198 7.43 -7.08 -0.32
N ARG A 199 7.19 -6.41 -1.46
CA ARG A 199 7.06 -4.96 -1.52
C ARG A 199 5.95 -4.49 -0.57
N ILE A 200 6.29 -3.51 0.26
CA ILE A 200 5.36 -2.80 1.13
C ILE A 200 4.87 -1.52 0.45
N MET A 201 3.59 -1.21 0.59
CA MET A 201 2.97 0.01 0.05
C MET A 201 2.38 0.84 1.19
N ARG A 202 2.31 2.18 1.01
CA ARG A 202 1.70 3.10 1.98
C ARG A 202 0.27 2.63 2.30
N LEU A 203 -0.05 2.52 3.58
CA LEU A 203 -1.36 2.12 4.04
C LEU A 203 -2.37 3.28 3.86
N PRO A 204 -3.44 3.13 3.06
CA PRO A 204 -4.51 4.11 2.99
C PRO A 204 -5.14 4.38 4.36
N GLY A 205 -5.50 5.63 4.62
CA GLY A 205 -5.91 6.11 5.94
C GLY A 205 -4.74 6.56 6.83
N SER A 206 -3.47 6.47 6.40
CA SER A 206 -2.34 7.00 7.17
C SER A 206 -1.78 8.28 6.56
N MET A 207 -1.31 9.22 7.40
CA MET A 207 -0.66 10.44 6.93
C MET A 207 0.74 10.13 6.37
N ASN A 208 1.08 10.67 5.19
CA ASN A 208 2.42 10.57 4.62
C ASN A 208 3.25 11.80 5.03
N ARG A 209 4.10 11.64 6.05
CA ARG A 209 4.91 12.69 6.67
C ARG A 209 6.37 12.52 6.28
N LYS A 210 6.74 13.09 5.14
CA LYS A 210 8.15 13.20 4.73
C LYS A 210 8.63 14.63 4.98
N GLY A 211 9.67 14.77 5.80
CA GLY A 211 10.18 16.09 6.22
C GLY A 211 9.16 16.89 7.01
N ASP A 212 9.40 18.19 7.14
CA ASP A 212 8.50 19.09 7.86
C ASP A 212 7.25 19.44 7.04
N HIS A 213 6.13 19.64 7.75
CA HIS A 213 4.90 20.13 7.14
C HIS A 213 5.05 21.62 6.82
N LEU A 214 4.86 21.99 5.56
CA LEU A 214 4.81 23.39 5.13
C LEU A 214 3.53 23.61 4.30
N PRO A 215 2.88 24.78 4.35
CA PRO A 215 1.70 25.06 3.52
C PRO A 215 1.91 24.80 2.03
N LYS A 216 3.13 25.02 1.52
CA LYS A 216 3.51 24.75 0.13
C LYS A 216 3.84 23.27 -0.14
N TYR A 217 4.23 22.52 0.87
CA TYR A 217 4.63 21.11 0.82
C TYR A 217 3.95 20.33 1.96
N PRO A 218 2.61 20.21 1.92
CA PRO A 218 1.88 19.69 3.05
C PRO A 218 2.08 18.18 3.17
N HIS A 219 1.97 17.67 4.39
CA HIS A 219 1.66 16.27 4.62
C HIS A 219 0.21 16.01 4.18
N ARG A 220 -0.03 14.92 3.46
CA ARG A 220 -1.36 14.52 3.00
C ARG A 220 -1.68 13.10 3.45
N LEU A 221 -2.96 12.82 3.61
CA LEU A 221 -3.45 11.49 3.91
C LEU A 221 -3.27 10.60 2.66
N CYS A 222 -2.81 9.36 2.87
CA CYS A 222 -2.91 8.32 1.86
C CYS A 222 -4.37 7.90 1.74
N GLN A 223 -4.96 7.88 0.53
CA GLN A 223 -6.39 7.65 0.35
C GLN A 223 -6.68 6.76 -0.84
N ILE A 224 -7.60 5.81 -0.69
CA ILE A 224 -8.16 5.06 -1.82
C ILE A 224 -9.03 6.03 -2.64
N LEU A 225 -8.69 6.20 -3.91
CA LEU A 225 -9.44 7.06 -4.84
C LEU A 225 -10.48 6.27 -5.62
N SER A 226 -10.15 5.04 -6.02
CA SER A 226 -11.08 4.16 -6.72
C SER A 226 -10.76 2.68 -6.48
N ILE A 227 -11.82 1.89 -6.46
CA ILE A 227 -11.78 0.43 -6.38
C ILE A 227 -12.50 -0.09 -7.64
N PRO A 228 -11.86 -0.97 -8.44
CA PRO A 228 -12.48 -1.54 -9.63
C PRO A 228 -13.67 -2.44 -9.24
N GLU A 229 -14.67 -2.56 -10.12
CA GLU A 229 -15.93 -3.25 -9.77
C GLU A 229 -15.77 -4.67 -9.20
N PRO A 230 -14.93 -5.54 -9.78
CA PRO A 230 -14.74 -6.89 -9.25
C PRO A 230 -14.26 -6.92 -7.79
N LEU A 231 -13.65 -5.84 -7.29
CA LEU A 231 -13.09 -5.76 -5.94
C LEU A 231 -14.01 -5.04 -4.93
N LYS A 232 -15.08 -4.37 -5.38
CA LYS A 232 -15.91 -3.55 -4.49
C LYS A 232 -16.65 -4.35 -3.42
N SER A 233 -17.01 -5.60 -3.69
CA SER A 233 -17.64 -6.50 -2.72
C SER A 233 -16.72 -6.78 -1.53
N HIS A 234 -15.42 -6.91 -1.76
CA HIS A 234 -14.43 -7.15 -0.71
C HIS A 234 -14.16 -5.91 0.16
N ALA A 235 -14.42 -4.71 -0.35
CA ALA A 235 -14.17 -3.46 0.38
C ALA A 235 -15.20 -3.19 1.51
N LYS A 236 -16.36 -3.84 1.45
CA LYS A 236 -17.47 -3.62 2.39
C LYS A 236 -17.31 -4.51 3.63
N VAL A 237 -17.88 -4.06 4.75
CA VAL A 237 -18.10 -4.95 5.90
C VAL A 237 -19.00 -6.08 5.40
N ALA A 238 -18.63 -7.34 5.67
CA ALA A 238 -19.56 -8.43 5.45
C ALA A 238 -20.79 -8.14 6.31
N LEU A 239 -21.92 -7.82 5.67
CA LEU A 239 -23.19 -7.84 6.38
C LEU A 239 -23.31 -9.27 6.91
N LEU A 240 -23.25 -9.44 8.22
CA LEU A 240 -23.69 -10.68 8.83
C LEU A 240 -25.12 -10.85 8.32
N SER A 241 -25.37 -11.88 7.53
CA SER A 241 -26.74 -12.35 7.38
C SER A 241 -27.22 -12.63 8.81
N GLU A 242 -28.19 -11.85 9.27
CA GLU A 242 -29.03 -12.27 10.39
C GLU A 242 -29.78 -13.52 9.91
N GLU A 243 -29.11 -14.66 9.98
CA GLU A 243 -29.73 -15.96 9.77
C GLU A 243 -29.97 -16.60 11.14
N ALA A 244 -31.25 -16.58 11.49
CA ALA A 244 -32.00 -17.53 12.30
C ALA A 244 -31.72 -17.58 13.81
N ALA A 245 -32.56 -16.83 14.56
CA ALA A 245 -33.16 -17.33 15.79
C ALA A 245 -34.66 -17.54 15.56
#